data_AF-A0A8C4STL5-F1
#
_entry.id   AF-A0A8C4STL5-F1
#
_cell.length_a   1.000
_cell.length_b   1.000
_cell.length_c   1.000
_cell.angle_alpha   90.00
_cell.angle_beta   90.00
_cell.angle_gamma   90.00
#
_symmetry.space_group_name_H-M   'P 1'
#
loop_
_entity.id
_entity.type
_entity.pdbx_description
1 polymer ?
#
loop_
_entity_poly.entity_id
_entity_poly.type
_entity_poly.pdbx_seq_one_letter_code
_entity_poly.pdbx_strand_id
1 'polypeptide(L)'
;MSEQREDPELDYEKNFTIFSDSSEQDVSCAKIFWNSAILHPTLESRLVSGDIRQRLKVADGIQPNSYAACESLAVDLKNEEFMRNVFLKQKIDERLMYMEKAQKREEILALLKKQREERIKKEMISRPYQKKKKTEGERSLVKDDSEEIQEAIRAVAALD
;
A
#
# COMPACT_ATOMS: atom_id res chain seq x y z
N MET A 1 -59.08 15.43 -25.23
CA MET A 1 -58.47 14.40 -24.38
C MET A 1 -57.21 13.97 -25.09
N SER A 2 -56.08 14.58 -24.74
CA SER A 2 -54.81 14.36 -25.43
C SER A 2 -54.24 13.01 -25.01
N GLU A 3 -53.95 12.17 -26.00
CA GLU A 3 -53.36 10.86 -25.84
C GLU A 3 -51.84 11.03 -25.65
N GLN A 4 -51.37 10.89 -24.41
CA GLN A 4 -49.95 10.85 -24.10
C GLN A 4 -49.44 9.44 -24.39
N ARG A 5 -48.63 9.32 -25.44
CA ARG A 5 -47.76 8.15 -25.65
C ARG A 5 -46.61 8.26 -24.67
N GLU A 6 -46.57 7.38 -23.69
CA GLU A 6 -45.41 7.18 -22.83
C GLU A 6 -44.41 6.33 -23.64
N ASP A 7 -43.33 6.95 -24.11
CA ASP A 7 -42.23 6.26 -24.78
C ASP A 7 -41.42 5.45 -23.74
N PRO A 8 -41.37 4.10 -23.82
CA PRO A 8 -40.72 3.25 -22.81
C PRO A 8 -39.19 3.26 -22.86
N GLU A 9 -38.59 4.06 -23.73
CA GLU A 9 -37.15 4.01 -24.04
C GLU A 9 -36.29 4.87 -23.09
N LEU A 10 -36.90 5.82 -22.36
CA LEU A 10 -36.19 6.73 -21.44
C LEU A 10 -36.03 6.20 -20.00
N ASP A 11 -36.66 5.07 -19.65
CA ASP A 11 -36.55 4.48 -18.31
C ASP A 11 -35.33 3.54 -18.16
N TYR A 12 -34.68 3.18 -19.27
CA TYR A 12 -33.49 2.32 -19.27
C TYR A 12 -32.26 3.02 -18.68
N GLU A 13 -32.03 4.29 -19.00
CA GLU A 13 -30.84 5.01 -18.50
C GLU A 13 -30.94 5.39 -17.02
N LYS A 14 -32.14 5.44 -16.46
CA LYS A 14 -32.39 5.82 -15.06
C LYS A 14 -31.86 4.78 -14.06
N ASN A 15 -31.65 3.55 -14.51
CA ASN A 15 -31.26 2.42 -13.67
C ASN A 15 -29.77 2.04 -13.79
N PHE A 16 -28.98 2.80 -14.55
CA PHE A 16 -27.55 2.55 -14.71
C PHE A 16 -26.71 3.70 -14.15
N THR A 17 -25.70 3.35 -13.35
CA THR A 17 -24.64 4.29 -12.99
C THR A 17 -23.53 4.21 -14.04
N ILE A 18 -23.41 5.25 -14.86
CA ILE A 18 -22.42 5.34 -15.93
C ILE A 18 -21.26 6.24 -15.47
N PHE A 19 -20.02 5.74 -15.55
CA PHE A 19 -18.80 6.45 -15.18
C PHE A 19 -18.12 7.05 -16.41
N SER A 20 -18.75 8.04 -17.06
CA SER A 20 -18.28 8.63 -18.33
C SER A 20 -17.01 9.50 -18.17
N ASP A 21 -16.89 10.19 -17.03
CA ASP A 21 -15.82 11.18 -16.78
C ASP A 21 -14.71 10.64 -15.84
N SER A 22 -14.77 9.36 -15.49
CA SER A 22 -13.79 8.72 -14.60
C SER A 22 -12.58 8.20 -15.37
N SER A 23 -11.44 8.08 -14.68
CA SER A 23 -10.23 7.49 -15.28
C SER A 23 -10.44 6.01 -15.60
N GLU A 24 -9.69 5.46 -16.56
CA GLU A 24 -9.77 4.03 -16.91
C GLU A 24 -9.47 3.14 -15.69
N GLN A 25 -8.58 3.59 -14.81
CA GLN A 25 -8.25 2.91 -13.57
C GLN A 25 -9.45 2.87 -12.62
N ASP A 26 -10.18 3.96 -12.44
CA ASP A 26 -11.36 4.02 -11.57
C ASP A 26 -12.52 3.17 -12.12
N VAL A 27 -12.72 3.17 -13.44
CA VAL A 27 -13.70 2.31 -14.10
C VAL A 27 -13.37 0.83 -13.87
N SER A 28 -12.09 0.46 -13.93
CA SER A 28 -11.64 -0.91 -13.65
C SER A 28 -11.88 -1.31 -12.18
N CYS A 29 -11.61 -0.41 -11.23
CA CYS A 29 -11.85 -0.61 -9.81
C CYS A 29 -13.35 -0.79 -9.53
N ALA A 30 -14.19 0.08 -10.09
CA ALA A 30 -15.64 0.00 -9.94
C ALA A 30 -16.20 -1.32 -10.47
N LYS A 31 -15.71 -1.80 -11.62
CA LYS A 31 -16.09 -3.12 -12.17
C LYS A 31 -15.76 -4.25 -11.20
N ILE A 32 -14.55 -4.28 -10.64
CA ILE A 32 -14.14 -5.32 -9.70
C ILE A 32 -14.98 -5.26 -8.42
N PHE A 33 -15.23 -4.06 -7.90
CA PHE A 33 -16.04 -3.83 -6.71
C PHE A 33 -17.49 -4.29 -6.89
N TRP A 34 -18.17 -3.86 -7.96
CA TRP A 34 -19.55 -4.25 -8.18
C TRP A 34 -19.70 -5.74 -8.51
N ASN A 35 -18.71 -6.31 -9.20
CA ASN A 35 -18.66 -7.76 -9.41
C ASN A 35 -18.54 -8.52 -8.09
N SER A 36 -17.76 -8.04 -7.12
CA SER A 36 -17.64 -8.71 -5.82
C SER A 36 -18.87 -8.51 -4.92
N ALA A 37 -19.53 -7.36 -5.01
CA ALA A 37 -20.75 -7.06 -4.25
C ALA A 37 -21.96 -7.91 -4.67
N ILE A 38 -22.01 -8.38 -5.92
CA ILE A 38 -23.10 -9.21 -6.46
C ILE A 38 -22.85 -10.71 -6.21
N LEU A 39 -21.65 -11.10 -5.76
CA LEU A 39 -21.39 -12.50 -5.40
C LEU A 39 -22.19 -12.88 -4.16
N HIS A 40 -22.88 -14.02 -4.24
CA HIS A 40 -23.41 -14.65 -3.04
C HIS A 40 -22.26 -14.89 -2.06
N PRO A 41 -22.45 -14.59 -0.76
CA PRO A 41 -21.47 -14.93 0.26
C PRO A 41 -21.05 -16.38 0.07
N THR A 42 -19.74 -16.60 -0.09
CA THR A 42 -19.17 -17.94 -0.34
C THR A 42 -19.64 -18.89 0.76
N LEU A 43 -19.77 -20.19 0.46
CA LEU A 43 -20.28 -21.18 1.43
C LEU A 43 -19.47 -21.20 2.73
N GLU A 44 -18.20 -20.80 2.66
CA GLU A 44 -17.27 -20.67 3.80
C GLU A 44 -17.58 -19.46 4.71
N SER A 45 -18.27 -18.44 4.20
CA SER A 45 -18.76 -17.30 4.97
C SER A 45 -20.15 -17.51 5.56
N ARG A 46 -20.81 -18.64 5.26
CA ARG A 46 -22.08 -18.99 5.90
C ARG A 46 -21.80 -19.48 7.32
N LEU A 47 -22.22 -18.69 8.31
CA LEU A 47 -22.26 -19.07 9.73
C LEU A 47 -23.09 -20.33 10.03
N VAL A 48 -23.86 -20.82 9.04
CA VAL A 48 -24.69 -22.01 9.17
C VAL A 48 -24.43 -22.91 7.96
N SER A 49 -23.70 -23.99 8.20
CA SER A 49 -23.58 -25.10 7.25
C SER A 49 -24.98 -25.58 6.86
N GLY A 50 -25.25 -25.73 5.56
CA GLY A 50 -26.58 -26.09 5.03
C GLY A 50 -27.14 -27.44 5.50
N ASP A 51 -26.35 -28.25 6.20
CA ASP A 51 -26.80 -29.49 6.83
C ASP A 51 -27.27 -29.24 8.27
N ILE A 52 -28.57 -28.94 8.42
CA ILE A 52 -29.27 -28.74 9.71
C ILE A 52 -29.36 -30.04 10.53
N ARG A 53 -28.69 -31.12 10.11
CA ARG A 53 -28.48 -32.31 10.95
C ARG A 53 -27.55 -32.04 12.14
N GLN A 54 -26.85 -30.91 12.17
CA GLN A 54 -26.17 -30.38 13.37
C GLN A 54 -27.12 -29.71 14.38
N ARG A 55 -28.39 -30.12 14.46
CA ARG A 55 -29.17 -29.82 15.67
C ARG A 55 -28.52 -30.58 16.82
N LEU A 56 -27.76 -29.87 17.66
CA LEU A 56 -27.32 -30.35 18.97
C LEU A 56 -28.51 -31.01 19.65
N LYS A 57 -28.30 -32.22 20.19
CA LYS A 57 -29.32 -32.89 21.00
C LYS A 57 -29.81 -31.90 22.05
N VAL A 58 -31.14 -31.82 22.24
CA VAL A 58 -31.72 -31.06 23.34
C VAL A 58 -31.03 -31.53 24.62
N ALA A 59 -30.47 -30.60 25.39
CA ALA A 59 -29.66 -30.95 26.55
C ALA A 59 -30.51 -31.70 27.56
N ASP A 60 -30.22 -32.99 27.75
CA ASP A 60 -30.65 -33.72 28.93
C ASP A 60 -29.95 -33.12 30.15
N GLY A 61 -30.68 -33.05 31.27
CA GLY A 61 -30.35 -32.27 32.46
C GLY A 61 -28.88 -32.30 32.89
N ILE A 62 -28.44 -31.12 33.33
CA ILE A 62 -27.11 -30.77 33.84
C ILE A 62 -26.43 -31.95 34.56
N GLN A 63 -25.41 -32.51 33.91
CA GLN A 63 -24.37 -33.28 34.58
C GLN A 63 -23.08 -32.45 34.53
N PRO A 64 -22.45 -32.15 35.68
CA PRO A 64 -21.24 -31.35 35.72
C PRO A 64 -20.04 -32.19 35.27
N ASN A 65 -19.80 -32.25 33.95
CA ASN A 65 -18.55 -32.76 33.41
C ASN A 65 -17.51 -31.65 33.37
N SER A 66 -16.67 -31.60 34.40
CA SER A 66 -15.63 -30.59 34.61
C SER A 66 -14.45 -30.63 33.61
N TYR A 67 -14.50 -31.51 32.60
CA TYR A 67 -13.37 -31.77 31.70
C TYR A 67 -13.44 -31.02 30.36
N ALA A 68 -14.63 -30.64 29.88
CA ALA A 68 -14.80 -29.98 28.58
C ALA A 68 -14.33 -28.51 28.58
N ALA A 69 -14.38 -27.82 29.72
CA ALA A 69 -13.92 -26.43 29.83
C ALA A 69 -12.39 -26.29 29.77
N CYS A 70 -11.64 -27.35 30.13
CA CYS A 70 -10.18 -27.33 30.16
C CYS A 70 -9.56 -27.41 28.75
N GLU A 71 -10.17 -28.18 27.84
CA GLU A 71 -9.71 -28.28 26.44
C GLU A 71 -9.91 -26.99 25.64
N SER A 72 -11.00 -26.25 25.88
CA SER A 72 -11.25 -24.96 25.22
C SER A 72 -10.18 -23.92 25.55
N LEU A 73 -9.76 -23.82 26.81
CA LEU A 73 -8.72 -22.89 27.25
C LEU A 73 -7.34 -23.26 26.69
N ALA A 74 -7.05 -24.56 26.57
CA ALA A 74 -5.78 -25.03 26.01
C ALA A 74 -5.65 -24.76 24.50
N VAL A 75 -6.75 -24.79 23.75
CA VAL A 75 -6.79 -24.40 22.33
C VAL A 75 -6.62 -22.90 22.15
N ASP A 76 -7.27 -22.09 22.99
CA ASP A 76 -7.14 -20.62 22.94
C ASP A 76 -5.70 -20.15 23.23
N LEU A 77 -5.02 -20.72 24.22
CA LEU A 77 -3.63 -20.37 24.54
C LEU A 77 -2.66 -20.69 23.39
N LYS A 78 -2.84 -21.83 22.73
CA LYS A 78 -2.03 -22.21 21.55
C LYS A 78 -2.28 -21.30 20.36
N ASN A 79 -3.53 -20.90 20.15
CA ASN A 79 -3.88 -19.96 19.08
C ASN A 79 -3.28 -18.57 19.36
N GLU A 80 -3.31 -18.11 20.60
CA GLU A 80 -2.70 -16.83 20.98
C GLU A 80 -1.18 -16.83 20.77
N GLU A 81 -0.50 -17.92 21.15
CA GLU A 81 0.93 -18.08 20.92
C GLU A 81 1.28 -18.13 19.44
N PHE A 82 0.49 -18.83 18.63
CA PHE A 82 0.64 -18.87 17.18
C PHE A 82 0.51 -17.47 16.57
N MET A 83 -0.54 -16.71 16.92
CA MET A 83 -0.74 -15.35 16.42
C MET A 83 0.40 -14.42 16.82
N ARG A 84 0.91 -14.53 18.05
CA ARG A 84 2.06 -13.76 18.54
C ARG A 84 3.33 -14.08 17.74
N ASN A 85 3.56 -15.36 17.45
CA ASN A 85 4.72 -15.82 16.66
C ASN A 85 4.65 -15.35 15.21
N VAL A 86 3.47 -15.41 14.58
CA VAL A 86 3.26 -14.89 13.21
C VAL A 86 3.56 -13.40 13.14
N PHE A 87 3.04 -12.62 14.09
CA PHE A 87 3.29 -11.18 14.16
C PHE A 87 4.77 -10.85 14.38
N LEU A 88 5.44 -11.57 15.28
CA LEU A 88 6.87 -11.38 15.54
C LEU A 88 7.71 -11.69 14.31
N LYS A 89 7.40 -12.80 13.63
CA LYS A 89 8.08 -13.19 12.39
C LYS A 89 7.91 -12.11 11.31
N GLN A 90 6.69 -11.61 11.12
CA GLN A 90 6.43 -10.53 10.16
C GLN A 90 7.29 -9.29 10.46
N LYS A 91 7.36 -8.85 11.72
CA LYS A 91 8.21 -7.72 12.11
C LYS A 91 9.69 -7.95 11.83
N ILE A 92 10.19 -9.17 12.06
CA ILE A 92 11.59 -9.51 11.78
C ILE A 92 11.84 -9.48 10.28
N ASP A 93 10.96 -10.08 9.49
CA ASP A 93 11.06 -10.12 8.03
C ASP A 93 11.03 -8.71 7.43
N GLU A 94 10.13 -7.84 7.91
CA GLU A 94 10.06 -6.43 7.52
C GLU A 94 11.36 -5.70 7.87
N ARG A 95 11.88 -5.86 9.09
CA ARG A 95 13.13 -5.24 9.52
C ARG A 95 14.31 -5.67 8.65
N LEU A 96 14.41 -6.97 8.35
CA LEU A 96 15.47 -7.51 7.49
C LEU A 96 15.37 -6.93 6.07
N MET A 97 14.17 -6.87 5.50
CA MET A 97 13.94 -6.27 4.19
C MET A 97 14.38 -4.80 4.15
N TYR A 98 14.02 -4.00 5.15
CA TYR A 98 14.42 -2.59 5.19
C TYR A 98 15.94 -2.42 5.39
N MET A 99 16.57 -3.29 6.17
CA MET A 99 18.01 -3.28 6.35
C MET A 99 18.76 -3.58 5.04
N GLU A 100 18.31 -4.57 4.27
CA GLU A 100 18.89 -4.89 2.95
C GLU A 100 18.70 -3.73 1.96
N LYS A 101 17.52 -3.11 1.95
CA LYS A 101 17.25 -1.91 1.13
C LYS A 101 18.17 -0.74 1.50
N ALA A 102 18.41 -0.53 2.80
CA ALA A 102 19.31 0.52 3.28
C ALA A 102 20.76 0.27 2.84
N GLN A 103 21.24 -0.98 2.93
CA GLN A 103 22.58 -1.37 2.46
C GLN A 103 22.73 -1.12 0.95
N LYS A 104 21.76 -1.57 0.13
CA LYS A 104 21.76 -1.30 -1.32
C LYS A 104 21.78 0.19 -1.64
N ARG A 105 21.04 1.00 -0.88
CA ARG A 105 21.05 2.46 -1.03
C ARG A 105 22.43 3.04 -0.73
N GLU A 106 23.09 2.58 0.33
CA GLU A 106 24.44 3.00 0.70
C GLU A 106 25.46 2.66 -0.40
N GLU A 107 25.39 1.46 -0.97
CA GLU A 107 26.23 1.04 -2.10
C GLU A 107 26.06 1.94 -3.33
N ILE A 108 24.81 2.27 -3.68
CA ILE A 108 24.51 3.18 -4.80
C ILE A 108 25.08 4.57 -4.54
N LEU A 109 24.89 5.11 -3.32
CA LEU A 109 25.41 6.42 -2.95
C LEU A 109 26.95 6.45 -2.99
N ALA A 110 27.61 5.40 -2.50
CA ALA A 110 29.05 5.27 -2.57
C ALA A 110 29.57 5.24 -4.02
N LEU A 111 28.89 4.50 -4.90
CA LEU A 111 29.21 4.46 -6.33
C LEU A 111 29.07 5.85 -6.98
N LEU A 112 27.95 6.54 -6.75
CA LEU A 112 27.72 7.88 -7.29
C LEU A 112 28.75 8.89 -6.78
N LYS A 113 29.11 8.82 -5.50
CA LYS A 113 30.16 9.65 -4.91
C LYS A 113 31.50 9.43 -5.62
N LYS A 114 31.91 8.18 -5.82
CA LYS A 114 33.13 7.84 -6.56
C LYS A 114 33.11 8.36 -7.99
N GLN A 115 32.01 8.17 -8.71
CA GLN A 115 31.86 8.70 -10.08
C GLN A 115 31.96 10.23 -10.12
N ARG A 116 31.38 10.92 -9.13
CA ARG A 116 31.47 12.38 -9.02
C ARG A 116 32.91 12.83 -8.78
N GLU A 117 33.63 12.17 -7.88
CA GLU A 117 35.05 12.47 -7.59
C GLU A 117 35.92 12.26 -8.84
N GLU A 118 35.70 11.17 -9.58
CA GLU A 118 36.38 10.90 -10.85
C GLU A 118 36.09 11.97 -11.90
N ARG A 119 34.82 12.41 -12.02
CA ARG A 119 34.44 13.51 -12.91
C ARG A 119 35.17 14.79 -12.54
N ILE A 120 35.13 15.18 -11.25
CA ILE A 120 35.80 16.39 -10.75
C ILE A 120 37.30 16.32 -11.07
N LYS A 121 37.95 15.18 -10.83
CA LYS A 121 39.37 14.98 -11.13
C LYS A 121 39.69 15.17 -12.62
N LYS A 122 38.85 14.63 -13.52
CA LYS A 122 39.00 14.82 -14.97
C LYS A 122 38.81 16.29 -15.38
N GLU A 123 37.79 16.93 -14.84
CA GLU A 123 37.52 18.34 -15.10
C GLU A 123 38.66 19.23 -14.62
N MET A 124 39.21 18.98 -13.42
CA MET A 124 40.35 19.70 -12.86
C MET A 124 41.56 19.73 -13.80
N ILE A 125 41.81 18.64 -14.53
CA ILE A 125 42.89 18.55 -15.51
C ILE A 125 42.54 19.29 -16.81
N SER A 126 41.27 19.30 -17.23
CA SER A 126 40.83 19.99 -18.46
C SER A 126 40.58 21.50 -18.29
N ARG A 127 40.35 21.98 -17.06
CA ARG A 127 40.06 23.39 -16.74
C ARG A 127 41.15 24.37 -17.22
N PRO A 128 42.45 24.07 -17.08
CA PRO A 128 43.51 24.92 -17.63
C PRO A 128 43.55 24.92 -19.17
N TYR A 129 43.07 23.87 -19.82
CA TYR A 129 42.99 23.73 -21.28
C TYR A 129 41.60 24.12 -21.80
N GLN A 130 41.07 25.28 -21.38
CA GLN A 130 39.94 25.86 -22.10
C GLN A 130 40.48 26.78 -23.20
N LYS A 131 40.28 26.37 -24.46
CA LYS A 131 40.53 27.20 -25.64
C LYS A 131 39.68 28.47 -25.48
N LYS A 132 40.31 29.63 -25.32
CA LYS A 132 39.62 30.93 -25.11
C LYS A 132 38.54 31.10 -26.19
N LYS A 133 37.27 30.96 -25.81
CA LYS A 133 36.15 31.40 -26.65
C LYS A 133 36.06 32.92 -26.51
N LYS A 134 35.99 33.62 -27.63
CA LYS A 134 35.66 35.06 -27.65
C LYS A 134 34.41 35.27 -26.78
N THR A 135 34.52 36.20 -25.85
CA THR A 135 33.48 36.65 -24.93
C THR A 135 32.29 37.18 -25.72
N GLU A 136 31.16 36.47 -25.64
CA GLU A 136 29.83 37.01 -25.90
C GLU A 136 28.83 36.27 -25.01
N GLY A 137 28.20 37.02 -24.10
CA GLY A 137 27.01 36.61 -23.34
C GLY A 137 27.26 35.97 -21.98
N GLU A 138 27.24 36.79 -20.93
CA GLU A 138 27.08 36.37 -19.53
C GLU A 138 25.87 35.42 -19.40
N ARG A 139 26.14 34.14 -19.10
CA ARG A 139 25.11 33.25 -18.57
C ARG A 139 24.99 33.54 -17.08
N SER A 140 23.82 34.03 -16.69
CA SER A 140 23.42 34.32 -15.33
C SER A 140 23.84 33.22 -14.36
N LEU A 141 24.58 33.62 -13.33
CA LEU A 141 24.90 32.83 -12.15
C LEU A 141 23.58 32.30 -11.55
N VAL A 142 23.40 30.98 -11.60
CA VAL A 142 22.39 30.30 -10.79
C VAL A 142 22.77 30.56 -9.34
N LYS A 143 21.86 31.19 -8.59
CA LYS A 143 22.03 31.45 -7.16
C LYS A 143 22.09 30.10 -6.44
N ASP A 144 23.05 29.96 -5.55
CA ASP A 144 23.30 28.73 -4.81
C ASP A 144 22.34 28.72 -3.61
N ASP A 145 21.19 28.05 -3.74
CA ASP A 145 20.13 27.96 -2.71
C ASP A 145 20.53 27.05 -1.52
N SER A 146 21.84 26.90 -1.29
CA SER A 146 22.45 26.07 -0.24
C SER A 146 22.03 26.51 1.16
N GLU A 147 21.81 27.80 1.38
CA GLU A 147 21.36 28.34 2.67
C GLU A 147 19.90 27.96 2.98
N GLU A 148 19.02 28.04 1.98
CA GLU A 148 17.60 27.67 2.13
C GLU A 148 17.44 26.18 2.43
N ILE A 149 18.26 25.34 1.78
CA ILE A 149 18.30 23.90 2.03
C ILE A 149 18.81 23.60 3.45
N GLN A 150 19.85 24.31 3.93
CA GLN A 150 20.39 24.13 5.28
C GLN A 150 19.40 24.57 6.37
N GLU A 151 18.63 25.63 6.12
CA GLU A 151 17.60 26.11 7.03
C GLU A 151 16.43 25.12 7.12
N ALA A 152 15.97 24.58 5.98
CA ALA A 152 14.94 23.54 5.96
C ALA A 152 15.37 22.28 6.72
N ILE A 153 16.63 21.84 6.57
CA ILE A 153 17.17 20.70 7.31
C ILE A 153 17.17 20.96 8.82
N ARG A 154 17.54 22.17 9.23
CA ARG A 154 17.58 22.55 10.66
C ARG A 154 16.18 22.63 11.26
N ALA A 155 15.19 23.11 10.50
CA ALA A 155 13.80 23.19 10.93
C ALA A 155 13.20 21.81 11.21
N VAL A 156 13.47 20.83 10.34
CA VAL A 156 13.01 19.44 10.53
C VAL A 156 13.68 18.80 11.75
N ALA A 157 14.97 19.06 11.97
CA ALA A 157 15.70 18.51 13.11
C ALA A 157 15.28 19.09 14.48
N ALA A 158 14.53 20.21 14.51
CA ALA A 158 14.04 20.85 15.73
C ALA A 158 12.63 20.38 16.15
N LEU A 159 12.01 19.49 15.37
CA LEU A 159 10.66 18.95 15.62
C LEU A 159 10.66 17.56 16.28
N ASP A 160 11.85 16.96 16.44
CA ASP A 160 12.10 15.75 17.23
C ASP A 160 12.62 16.11 18.65
#